data_AF-A0A537MJ22-F1
#
_entry.id   AF-A0A537MJ22-F1
#
_cell.length_a   1.000
_cell.length_b   1.000
_cell.length_c   1.000
_cell.angle_alpha   90.00
_cell.angle_beta   90.00
_cell.angle_gamma   90.00
#
_symmetry.space_group_name_H-M   'P 1'
#
loop_
_entity.id
_entity.type
_entity.pdbx_description
1 polymer ?
#
loop_
_entity_poly.entity_id
_entity_poly.type
_entity_poly.pdbx_seq_one_letter_code
_entity_poly.pdbx_strand_id
1 'polypeptide(L)'
;MRVTRPLLGLAALGLAATSAAQNAPPQPSPQPGLSGLENTVGELRDEQPAAAPPSREAEPPAVPVPTMPAPAAPERAAPATPAPRARPAFVEPLSPEQRATLDAAVRRGRLLGAIARAGILATQDMLSRVSDPAGAGISGWLAEAEGNAVTVTFYADGDGGAPPAAVYKVTILGGRPTAREVFLAGNHPPLTGHLARMAAARRATEGLDHRACGGQDFNVLVVPPSAPDAPIDVYQISPQTSRGHFPIGGHFKSTIAADGSVVASRGFTNACLDVAAAEPAAGQQPAPIAVNHLLDPLPTEIHVFLAIWIGHPLAVVAGDPQRLFAVTPEGIGEVPR
;
A
#
# COMPACT_ATOMS: atom_id res chain seq x y z
N MET A 1 31.70 -71.02 -11.65
CA MET A 1 32.71 -69.97 -11.89
C MET A 1 32.68 -69.02 -10.69
N ARG A 2 33.46 -69.36 -9.65
CA ARG A 2 34.67 -68.66 -9.17
C ARG A 2 34.45 -67.20 -8.77
N VAL A 3 34.25 -67.05 -7.47
CA VAL A 3 34.47 -65.89 -6.60
C VAL A 3 35.92 -65.42 -6.72
N THR A 4 36.16 -64.09 -6.76
CA THR A 4 37.37 -63.48 -6.19
C THR A 4 37.24 -61.95 -6.08
N ARG A 5 37.36 -61.43 -4.86
CA ARG A 5 38.02 -60.14 -4.51
C ARG A 5 39.43 -60.48 -4.04
N PRO A 6 40.44 -59.62 -4.29
CA PRO A 6 41.23 -59.00 -3.20
C PRO A 6 41.51 -57.50 -3.49
N LEU A 7 41.52 -56.57 -2.52
CA LEU A 7 42.47 -56.24 -1.43
C LEU A 7 43.73 -55.43 -1.84
N LEU A 8 43.87 -54.28 -1.16
CA LEU A 8 45.07 -53.58 -0.65
C LEU A 8 45.96 -52.76 -1.60
N GLY A 9 46.20 -51.50 -1.20
CA GLY A 9 47.18 -50.60 -1.81
C GLY A 9 47.34 -49.25 -1.10
N LEU A 10 47.96 -49.29 0.09
CA LEU A 10 48.89 -48.31 0.68
C LEU A 10 48.51 -46.84 0.96
N ALA A 11 48.93 -46.46 2.17
CA ALA A 11 48.85 -45.17 2.82
C ALA A 11 49.90 -44.16 2.31
N ALA A 12 49.57 -42.87 2.43
CA ALA A 12 50.54 -41.82 2.75
C ALA A 12 49.87 -40.79 3.67
N LEU A 13 50.40 -40.68 4.89
CA LEU A 13 50.13 -39.58 5.82
C LEU A 13 50.78 -38.31 5.28
N GLY A 14 50.01 -37.22 5.24
CA GLY A 14 50.50 -35.85 5.19
C GLY A 14 49.62 -34.99 6.09
N LEU A 15 50.14 -34.63 7.27
CA LEU A 15 49.56 -33.62 8.17
C LEU A 15 50.08 -32.22 7.80
N ALA A 16 49.21 -31.23 8.07
CA ALA A 16 49.41 -29.77 8.17
C ALA A 16 48.88 -28.96 6.97
N ALA A 17 48.16 -27.85 7.10
CA ALA A 17 47.46 -27.21 8.21
C ALA A 17 46.54 -26.11 7.61
N THR A 18 45.40 -25.84 8.26
CA THR A 18 44.63 -24.57 8.27
C THR A 18 44.14 -23.95 6.96
N SER A 19 42.82 -24.03 6.74
CA SER A 19 41.96 -22.84 6.60
C SER A 19 40.49 -23.27 6.68
N ALA A 20 39.84 -22.89 7.77
CA ALA A 20 38.40 -23.06 7.95
C ALA A 20 37.67 -22.00 7.11
N ALA A 21 37.31 -22.33 5.88
CA ALA A 21 36.23 -21.65 5.18
C ALA A 21 34.93 -22.37 5.54
N GLN A 22 34.06 -21.66 6.26
CA GLN A 22 32.77 -22.15 6.71
C GLN A 22 31.88 -22.42 5.49
N ASN A 23 31.70 -23.70 5.15
CA ASN A 23 30.63 -24.13 4.24
C ASN A 23 29.30 -23.96 4.97
N ALA A 24 28.68 -22.78 4.82
CA ALA A 24 27.27 -22.61 5.12
C ALA A 24 26.45 -23.38 4.07
N PRO A 25 25.43 -24.17 4.47
CA PRO A 25 24.50 -24.75 3.51
C PRO A 25 23.80 -23.61 2.73
N PRO A 26 23.42 -23.82 1.45
CA PRO A 26 22.68 -22.81 0.70
C PRO A 26 21.41 -22.45 1.45
N GLN A 27 21.24 -21.16 1.76
CA GLN A 27 20.00 -20.68 2.37
C GLN A 27 18.83 -20.93 1.41
N PRO A 28 17.68 -21.41 1.90
CA PRO A 28 16.50 -21.53 1.08
C PRO A 28 16.08 -20.14 0.57
N SER A 29 15.80 -20.05 -0.73
CA SER A 29 15.19 -18.86 -1.34
C SER A 29 13.91 -18.47 -0.58
N PRO A 30 13.65 -17.18 -0.35
CA PRO A 30 12.40 -16.75 0.28
C PRO A 30 11.21 -17.23 -0.57
N GLN A 31 10.27 -17.94 0.05
CA GLN A 31 9.05 -18.36 -0.64
C GLN A 31 8.13 -17.15 -0.83
N PRO A 32 7.65 -16.87 -2.04
CA PRO A 32 6.66 -15.83 -2.27
C PRO A 32 5.29 -16.38 -1.80
N GLY A 33 4.61 -15.69 -0.88
CA GLY A 33 3.23 -16.10 -0.57
C GLY A 33 2.49 -15.39 0.55
N LEU A 34 3.13 -14.92 1.62
CA LEU A 34 2.38 -14.53 2.84
C LEU A 34 2.30 -13.03 3.10
N SER A 35 2.97 -12.24 2.30
CA SER A 35 3.37 -10.90 2.70
C SER A 35 2.23 -9.89 2.74
N GLY A 36 1.09 -10.18 2.11
CA GLY A 36 -0.15 -9.40 2.27
C GLY A 36 -0.85 -9.62 3.62
N LEU A 37 -0.55 -10.74 4.31
CA LEU A 37 -1.14 -11.08 5.61
C LEU A 37 -0.31 -10.51 6.75
N GLU A 38 1.02 -10.59 6.66
CA GLU A 38 1.93 -10.15 7.71
C GLU A 38 1.92 -8.62 7.91
N ASN A 39 1.79 -7.85 6.82
CA ASN A 39 1.65 -6.39 6.90
C ASN A 39 0.32 -5.97 7.54
N THR A 40 -0.75 -6.73 7.31
CA THR A 40 -2.05 -6.54 7.98
C THR A 40 -1.98 -6.87 9.48
N VAL A 41 -0.99 -7.67 9.91
CA VAL A 41 -0.71 -7.99 11.33
C VAL A 41 0.17 -6.94 12.00
N GLY A 42 1.08 -6.30 11.26
CA GLY A 42 1.90 -5.19 11.76
C GLY A 42 1.08 -4.00 12.27
N GLU A 43 -0.07 -3.74 11.65
CA GLU A 43 -1.04 -2.72 12.07
C GLU A 43 -1.68 -2.99 13.46
N LEU A 44 -1.48 -4.18 14.06
CA LEU A 44 -2.22 -4.64 15.24
C LEU A 44 -1.38 -4.99 16.48
N ARG A 45 -0.04 -5.01 16.39
CA ARG A 45 0.79 -5.63 17.45
C ARG A 45 1.34 -4.70 18.54
N ASP A 46 1.23 -3.38 18.40
CA ASP A 46 1.81 -2.44 19.38
C ASP A 46 0.74 -1.64 20.14
N GLU A 47 -0.07 -2.35 20.92
CA GLU A 47 -0.85 -1.80 22.05
C GLU A 47 -0.08 -1.99 23.36
N GLN A 48 0.94 -1.17 23.62
CA GLN A 48 1.56 -1.01 24.93
C GLN A 48 1.85 0.50 25.16
N PRO A 49 1.55 1.10 26.33
CA PRO A 49 1.53 2.55 26.48
C PRO A 49 2.90 3.20 26.34
N ALA A 50 2.96 4.30 25.60
CA ALA A 50 4.13 5.15 25.48
C ALA A 50 4.57 5.69 26.86
N ALA A 51 5.86 5.55 27.16
CA ALA A 51 6.52 6.22 28.26
C ALA A 51 6.54 7.75 28.05
N ALA A 52 6.44 8.49 29.15
CA ALA A 52 6.34 9.95 29.19
C ALA A 52 7.54 10.65 28.51
N PRO A 53 7.32 11.81 27.85
CA PRO A 53 8.41 12.57 27.26
C PRO A 53 9.27 13.24 28.35
N PRO A 54 10.60 13.34 28.16
CA PRO A 54 11.45 14.13 29.04
C PRO A 54 11.18 15.63 28.89
N SER A 55 11.27 16.33 30.01
CA SER A 55 11.07 17.76 30.19
C SER A 55 12.02 18.61 29.34
N ARG A 56 11.50 19.71 28.78
CA ARG A 56 12.28 20.78 28.14
C ARG A 56 13.28 21.38 29.13
N GLU A 57 14.55 21.32 28.79
CA GLU A 57 15.63 22.06 29.44
C GLU A 57 15.59 23.53 28.99
N ALA A 58 15.83 24.44 29.93
CA ALA A 58 15.71 25.87 29.77
C ALA A 58 16.87 26.49 28.96
N GLU A 59 16.54 27.43 28.10
CA GLU A 59 17.49 28.23 27.31
C GLU A 59 18.24 29.22 28.24
N PRO A 60 19.59 29.31 28.17
CA PRO A 60 20.35 30.26 28.99
C PRO A 60 20.26 31.70 28.44
N PRO A 61 20.42 32.73 29.29
CA PRO A 61 20.18 34.11 28.91
C PRO A 61 21.27 34.67 27.99
N ALA A 62 20.85 35.56 27.09
CA ALA A 62 21.71 36.26 26.14
C ALA A 62 22.73 37.19 26.82
N VAL A 63 23.99 37.12 26.38
CA VAL A 63 25.08 38.03 26.74
C VAL A 63 24.99 39.30 25.88
N PRO A 64 25.13 40.52 26.43
CA PRO A 64 25.09 41.75 25.64
C PRO A 64 26.39 41.94 24.84
N VAL A 65 26.26 42.13 23.53
CA VAL A 65 27.36 42.44 22.60
C VAL A 65 27.59 43.96 22.58
N PRO A 66 28.86 44.45 22.61
CA PRO A 66 29.15 45.87 22.57
C PRO A 66 28.88 46.50 21.19
N THR A 67 28.29 47.70 21.21
CA THR A 67 27.99 48.55 20.05
C THR A 67 29.25 49.05 19.34
N MET A 68 29.39 48.72 18.06
CA MET A 68 30.31 49.40 17.14
C MET A 68 29.63 50.62 16.47
N PRO A 69 30.38 51.66 16.06
CA PRO A 69 29.82 52.81 15.38
C PRO A 69 29.36 52.47 13.96
N ALA A 70 28.23 53.07 13.58
CA ALA A 70 27.56 52.87 12.30
C ALA A 70 28.40 53.36 11.11
N PRO A 71 28.53 52.58 10.02
CA PRO A 71 29.01 53.11 8.74
C PRO A 71 27.92 53.97 8.08
N ALA A 72 28.36 54.95 7.29
CA ALA A 72 27.52 55.91 6.59
C ALA A 72 26.44 55.23 5.72
N ALA A 73 25.24 55.79 5.75
CA ALA A 73 24.08 55.28 5.04
C ALA A 73 24.30 55.29 3.51
N PRO A 74 23.98 54.19 2.79
CA PRO A 74 23.89 54.25 1.33
C PRO A 74 22.69 55.11 0.92
N GLU A 75 22.89 55.86 -0.15
CA GLU A 75 21.91 56.73 -0.78
C GLU A 75 20.62 55.96 -1.11
N ARG A 76 19.47 56.43 -0.60
CA ARG A 76 18.17 55.80 -0.84
C ARG A 76 17.86 55.84 -2.34
N ALA A 77 17.94 54.68 -2.99
CA ALA A 77 17.32 54.48 -4.29
C ALA A 77 15.81 54.79 -4.17
N ALA A 78 15.28 55.54 -5.13
CA ALA A 78 13.86 55.87 -5.19
C ALA A 78 12.99 54.60 -5.17
N PRO A 79 11.82 54.62 -4.50
CA PRO A 79 10.93 53.47 -4.47
C PRO A 79 10.49 53.14 -5.89
N ALA A 80 10.87 51.96 -6.38
CA ALA A 80 10.34 51.42 -7.61
C ALA A 80 8.82 51.30 -7.48
N THR A 81 8.09 51.89 -8.43
CA THR A 81 6.64 51.76 -8.53
C THR A 81 6.28 50.27 -8.50
N PRO A 82 5.41 49.81 -7.58
CA PRO A 82 4.98 48.42 -7.56
C PRO A 82 4.33 48.10 -8.91
N ALA A 83 4.86 47.10 -9.61
CA ALA A 83 4.19 46.57 -10.79
C ALA A 83 2.74 46.23 -10.42
N PRO A 84 1.74 46.56 -11.25
CA PRO A 84 0.36 46.22 -10.98
C PRO A 84 0.27 44.71 -10.75
N ARG A 85 -0.25 44.30 -9.59
CA ARG A 85 -0.55 42.89 -9.32
C ARG A 85 -1.43 42.40 -10.45
N ALA A 86 -0.94 41.44 -11.22
CA ALA A 86 -1.74 40.77 -12.24
C ALA A 86 -3.05 40.32 -11.58
N ARG A 87 -4.19 40.70 -12.17
CA ARG A 87 -5.49 40.17 -11.73
C ARG A 87 -5.38 38.64 -11.72
N PRO A 88 -5.85 37.94 -10.66
CA PRO A 88 -5.87 36.49 -10.70
C PRO A 88 -6.60 36.06 -11.97
N ALA A 89 -5.96 35.21 -12.76
CA ALA A 89 -6.58 34.64 -13.95
C ALA A 89 -7.89 33.98 -13.50
N PHE A 90 -8.99 34.24 -14.22
CA PHE A 90 -10.23 33.52 -14.01
C PHE A 90 -9.93 32.03 -14.21
N VAL A 91 -10.00 31.24 -13.14
CA VAL A 91 -9.92 29.79 -13.25
C VAL A 91 -11.26 29.34 -13.80
N GLU A 92 -11.23 28.73 -14.99
CA GLU A 92 -12.43 28.18 -15.62
C GLU A 92 -13.09 27.15 -14.67
N PRO A 93 -14.42 27.19 -14.50
CA PRO A 93 -15.15 26.16 -13.77
C PRO A 93 -14.87 24.75 -14.32
N LEU A 94 -15.00 23.74 -13.48
CA LEU A 94 -14.86 22.35 -13.91
C LEU A 94 -15.86 21.99 -15.02
N SER A 95 -15.35 21.44 -16.11
CA SER A 95 -16.17 20.90 -17.18
C SER A 95 -17.05 19.74 -16.67
N PRO A 96 -18.16 19.41 -17.36
CA PRO A 96 -18.95 18.22 -17.05
C PRO A 96 -18.11 16.93 -17.04
N GLU A 97 -17.16 16.78 -17.97
CA GLU A 97 -16.29 15.61 -18.10
C GLU A 97 -15.31 15.52 -16.93
N GLN A 98 -14.76 16.66 -16.48
CA GLN A 98 -13.89 16.70 -15.32
C GLN A 98 -14.65 16.31 -14.04
N ARG A 99 -15.89 16.79 -13.87
CA ARG A 99 -16.76 16.38 -12.76
C ARG A 99 -17.07 14.88 -12.81
N ALA A 100 -17.41 14.34 -13.97
CA ALA A 100 -17.64 12.91 -14.13
C ALA A 100 -16.39 12.06 -13.80
N THR A 101 -15.21 12.58 -14.14
CA THR A 101 -13.92 11.97 -13.77
C THR A 101 -13.72 11.94 -12.26
N LEU A 102 -13.99 13.06 -11.57
CA LEU A 102 -13.93 13.11 -10.10
C LEU A 102 -14.94 12.15 -9.45
N ASP A 103 -16.17 12.10 -9.96
CA ASP A 103 -17.19 11.17 -9.45
C ASP A 103 -16.77 9.70 -9.62
N ALA A 104 -16.12 9.38 -10.75
CA ALA A 104 -15.57 8.05 -10.98
C ALA A 104 -14.42 7.74 -10.01
N ALA A 105 -13.52 8.69 -9.77
CA ALA A 105 -12.44 8.57 -8.79
C ALA A 105 -12.99 8.34 -7.37
N VAL A 106 -14.04 9.06 -6.97
CA VAL A 106 -14.71 8.86 -5.67
C VAL A 106 -15.30 7.46 -5.55
N ARG A 107 -16.07 7.01 -6.55
CA ARG A 107 -16.65 5.66 -6.54
C ARG A 107 -15.58 4.59 -6.44
N ARG A 108 -14.50 4.71 -7.22
CA ARG A 108 -13.40 3.75 -7.21
C ARG A 108 -12.63 3.78 -5.89
N GLY A 109 -12.28 4.94 -5.36
CA GLY A 109 -11.53 5.05 -4.10
C GLY A 109 -12.31 4.51 -2.90
N ARG A 110 -13.63 4.74 -2.85
CA ARG A 110 -14.51 4.13 -1.83
C ARG A 110 -14.58 2.61 -1.94
N LEU A 111 -14.61 2.08 -3.16
CA LEU A 111 -14.53 0.63 -3.37
C LEU A 111 -13.20 0.06 -2.85
N LEU A 112 -12.07 0.73 -3.14
CA LEU A 112 -10.76 0.31 -2.62
C LEU A 112 -10.74 0.34 -1.08
N GLY A 113 -11.29 1.38 -0.46
CA GLY A 113 -11.41 1.47 1.00
C GLY A 113 -12.27 0.34 1.59
N ALA A 114 -13.36 -0.03 0.92
CA ALA A 114 -14.21 -1.15 1.35
C ALA A 114 -13.48 -2.50 1.24
N ILE A 115 -12.77 -2.73 0.13
CA ILE A 115 -11.95 -3.94 -0.10
C ILE A 115 -10.85 -4.04 0.97
N ALA A 116 -10.09 -2.95 1.19
CA ALA A 116 -9.01 -2.91 2.17
C ALA A 116 -9.53 -3.18 3.60
N ARG A 117 -10.62 -2.51 4.01
CA ARG A 117 -11.23 -2.73 5.32
C ARG A 117 -11.71 -4.16 5.51
N ALA A 118 -12.34 -4.75 4.50
CA ALA A 118 -12.78 -6.14 4.55
C ALA A 118 -11.58 -7.09 4.66
N GLY A 119 -10.51 -6.83 3.90
CA GLY A 119 -9.25 -7.59 3.98
C GLY A 119 -8.62 -7.55 5.37
N ILE A 120 -8.59 -6.39 6.03
CA ILE A 120 -8.06 -6.25 7.40
C ILE A 120 -8.87 -7.10 8.39
N LEU A 121 -10.19 -6.92 8.41
CA LEU A 121 -11.08 -7.64 9.33
C LEU A 121 -11.07 -9.15 9.07
N ALA A 122 -11.03 -9.54 7.79
CA ALA A 122 -10.96 -10.94 7.39
C ALA A 122 -9.61 -11.57 7.76
N THR A 123 -8.50 -10.84 7.63
CA THR A 123 -7.16 -11.33 7.99
C THR A 123 -7.06 -11.56 9.50
N GLN A 124 -7.57 -10.62 10.31
CA GLN A 124 -7.66 -10.80 11.76
C GLN A 124 -8.45 -12.07 12.13
N ASP A 125 -9.62 -12.26 11.53
CA ASP A 125 -10.46 -13.43 11.81
C ASP A 125 -9.82 -14.73 11.31
N MET A 126 -9.17 -14.72 10.14
CA MET A 126 -8.44 -15.86 9.59
C MET A 126 -7.29 -16.29 10.50
N LEU A 127 -6.46 -15.35 10.96
CA LEU A 127 -5.31 -15.64 11.83
C LEU A 127 -5.69 -16.16 13.21
N SER A 128 -6.92 -15.89 13.67
CA SER A 128 -7.44 -16.49 14.90
C SER A 128 -7.82 -17.97 14.75
N ARG A 129 -7.79 -18.51 13.52
CA ARG A 129 -8.33 -19.85 13.17
C ARG A 129 -7.35 -20.73 12.40
N VAL A 130 -6.56 -20.12 11.52
CA VAL A 130 -5.51 -20.80 10.76
C VAL A 130 -4.19 -20.49 11.46
N SER A 131 -3.70 -21.46 12.24
CA SER A 131 -2.50 -21.29 13.06
C SER A 131 -1.21 -21.18 12.23
N ASP A 132 -1.21 -21.74 11.02
CA ASP A 132 -0.09 -21.68 10.08
C ASP A 132 -0.58 -21.35 8.66
N PRO A 133 -0.83 -20.06 8.35
CA PRO A 133 -1.24 -19.63 7.00
C PRO A 133 -0.21 -19.99 5.92
N ALA A 134 1.08 -20.00 6.30
CA ALA A 134 2.21 -20.40 5.47
C ALA A 134 2.09 -21.86 5.01
N GLY A 135 1.99 -22.75 6.00
CA GLY A 135 1.84 -24.18 5.77
C GLY A 135 0.50 -24.53 5.10
N ALA A 136 -0.52 -23.70 5.26
CA ALA A 136 -1.77 -23.81 4.52
C ALA A 136 -1.68 -23.35 3.05
N GLY A 137 -0.53 -22.79 2.64
CA GLY A 137 -0.24 -22.36 1.28
C GLY A 137 -0.95 -21.08 0.86
N ILE A 138 -1.46 -20.28 1.81
CA ILE A 138 -2.21 -19.05 1.47
C ILE A 138 -1.26 -18.08 0.76
N SER A 139 -1.59 -17.72 -0.48
CA SER A 139 -0.83 -16.80 -1.34
C SER A 139 -1.44 -15.40 -1.42
N GLY A 140 -2.71 -15.27 -1.03
CA GLY A 140 -3.44 -14.01 -1.09
C GLY A 140 -4.90 -14.14 -0.67
N TRP A 141 -5.63 -13.05 -0.85
CA TRP A 141 -7.08 -12.99 -0.62
C TRP A 141 -7.77 -12.15 -1.69
N LEU A 142 -9.06 -12.43 -1.88
CA LEU A 142 -9.95 -11.74 -2.82
C LEU A 142 -11.20 -11.30 -2.09
N ALA A 143 -11.72 -10.12 -2.40
CA ALA A 143 -12.94 -9.60 -1.79
C ALA A 143 -14.04 -9.40 -2.83
N GLU A 144 -15.25 -9.83 -2.49
CA GLU A 144 -16.43 -9.75 -3.33
C GLU A 144 -17.57 -9.10 -2.56
N ALA A 145 -18.25 -8.13 -3.18
CA ALA A 145 -19.42 -7.52 -2.60
C ALA A 145 -20.65 -8.43 -2.80
N GLU A 146 -21.36 -8.72 -1.72
CA GLU A 146 -22.62 -9.45 -1.69
C GLU A 146 -23.68 -8.58 -0.99
N GLY A 147 -24.34 -7.71 -1.75
CA GLY A 147 -25.28 -6.74 -1.19
C GLY A 147 -24.58 -5.77 -0.23
N ASN A 148 -24.90 -5.85 1.06
CA ASN A 148 -24.29 -5.05 2.13
C ASN A 148 -23.16 -5.79 2.88
N ALA A 149 -22.83 -7.01 2.46
CA ALA A 149 -21.73 -7.79 2.99
C ALA A 149 -20.55 -7.83 2.00
N VAL A 150 -19.37 -8.16 2.52
CA VAL A 150 -18.19 -8.46 1.71
C VAL A 150 -17.69 -9.85 2.08
N THR A 151 -17.68 -10.77 1.12
CA THR A 151 -17.06 -12.08 1.28
C THR A 151 -15.58 -11.96 0.91
N VAL A 152 -14.71 -12.38 1.82
CA VAL A 152 -13.26 -12.45 1.59
C VAL A 152 -12.86 -13.92 1.53
N THR A 153 -12.19 -14.29 0.45
CA THR A 153 -11.68 -15.64 0.21
C THR A 153 -10.16 -15.60 0.17
N PHE A 154 -9.53 -16.21 1.17
CA PHE A 154 -8.10 -16.52 1.19
C PHE A 154 -7.88 -17.80 0.38
N TYR A 155 -6.87 -17.78 -0.48
CA TYR A 155 -6.63 -18.86 -1.41
C TYR A 155 -5.17 -19.27 -1.42
N ALA A 156 -4.94 -20.53 -1.78
CA ALA A 156 -3.65 -21.05 -2.13
C ALA A 156 -3.49 -21.03 -3.64
N ASP A 157 -2.27 -20.78 -4.08
CA ASP A 157 -1.89 -21.00 -5.47
C ASP A 157 -1.98 -22.50 -5.78
N GLY A 158 -2.51 -22.83 -6.96
CA GLY A 158 -2.47 -24.21 -7.44
C GLY A 158 -1.05 -24.58 -7.89
N ASP A 159 -0.69 -25.85 -7.72
CA ASP A 159 0.60 -26.42 -8.13
C ASP A 159 0.50 -27.09 -9.52
N GLY A 160 1.60 -27.07 -10.28
CA GLY A 160 1.69 -27.84 -11.54
C GLY A 160 0.60 -27.55 -12.58
N GLY A 161 -0.03 -26.37 -12.56
CA GLY A 161 -1.14 -25.98 -13.44
C GLY A 161 -2.54 -26.21 -12.86
N ALA A 162 -2.66 -26.68 -11.62
CA ALA A 162 -3.92 -26.72 -10.90
C ALA A 162 -4.50 -25.30 -10.72
N PRO A 163 -5.84 -25.14 -10.69
CA PRO A 163 -6.45 -23.86 -10.37
C PRO A 163 -6.13 -23.46 -8.93
N PRO A 164 -6.06 -22.14 -8.61
CA PRO A 164 -6.04 -21.67 -7.23
C PRO A 164 -7.23 -22.24 -6.46
N ALA A 165 -7.07 -22.46 -5.15
CA ALA A 165 -8.11 -23.10 -4.34
C ALA A 165 -8.36 -22.35 -3.04
N ALA A 166 -9.60 -22.31 -2.57
CA ALA A 166 -9.96 -21.59 -1.35
C ALA A 166 -9.44 -22.33 -0.10
N VAL A 167 -8.84 -21.59 0.82
CA VAL A 167 -8.33 -22.09 2.10
C VAL A 167 -9.20 -21.61 3.26
N TYR A 168 -9.59 -20.34 3.22
CA TYR A 168 -10.45 -19.74 4.23
C TYR A 168 -11.39 -18.74 3.57
N LYS A 169 -12.66 -18.77 3.95
CA LYS A 169 -13.66 -17.81 3.47
C LYS A 169 -14.42 -17.22 4.65
N VAL A 170 -14.65 -15.92 4.59
CA VAL A 170 -15.35 -15.20 5.65
C VAL A 170 -16.21 -14.07 5.08
N THR A 171 -17.45 -13.96 5.56
CA THR A 171 -18.37 -12.89 5.17
C THR A 171 -18.40 -11.82 6.25
N ILE A 172 -18.00 -10.60 5.87
CA ILE A 172 -18.01 -9.41 6.72
C ILE A 172 -19.30 -8.63 6.48
N LEU A 173 -20.09 -8.43 7.52
CA LEU A 173 -21.31 -7.62 7.49
C LEU A 173 -21.32 -6.65 8.66
N GLY A 174 -21.52 -5.35 8.37
CA GLY A 174 -21.51 -4.31 9.40
C GLY A 174 -20.20 -4.23 10.18
N GLY A 175 -19.07 -4.53 9.52
CA GLY A 175 -17.74 -4.52 10.13
C GLY A 175 -17.44 -5.72 11.04
N ARG A 176 -18.21 -6.81 10.94
CA ARG A 176 -18.01 -8.02 11.77
C ARG A 176 -18.06 -9.28 10.90
N PRO A 177 -17.29 -10.32 11.21
CA PRO A 177 -17.38 -11.58 10.51
C PRO A 177 -18.60 -12.39 10.97
N THR A 178 -19.46 -12.77 10.02
CA THR A 178 -20.80 -13.34 10.26
C THR A 178 -20.96 -14.77 9.76
N ALA A 179 -20.25 -15.17 8.71
CA ALA A 179 -20.19 -16.54 8.21
C ALA A 179 -18.75 -16.91 7.88
N ARG A 180 -18.38 -18.19 8.05
CA ARG A 180 -17.00 -18.68 7.92
C ARG A 180 -16.98 -20.08 7.36
N GLU A 181 -15.98 -20.34 6.54
CA GLU A 181 -15.66 -21.66 6.02
C GLU A 181 -14.14 -21.84 6.08
N VAL A 182 -13.68 -22.85 6.82
CA VAL A 182 -12.27 -23.27 6.84
C VAL A 182 -12.19 -24.54 6.02
N PHE A 183 -11.38 -24.54 4.96
CA PHE A 183 -11.15 -25.73 4.15
C PHE A 183 -9.92 -26.46 4.71
N LEU A 184 -10.13 -27.68 5.20
CA LEU A 184 -9.06 -28.48 5.79
C LEU A 184 -8.06 -28.93 4.73
N ALA A 185 -6.79 -29.09 5.13
CA ALA A 185 -5.71 -29.54 4.27
C ALA A 185 -6.10 -30.82 3.50
N GLY A 186 -6.07 -30.73 2.16
CA GLY A 186 -6.40 -31.84 1.25
C GLY A 186 -7.78 -31.77 0.61
N ASN A 187 -8.65 -30.83 0.98
CA ASN A 187 -9.94 -30.61 0.32
C ASN A 187 -10.25 -29.12 0.12
N HIS A 188 -9.35 -28.41 -0.57
CA HIS A 188 -9.55 -27.01 -0.94
C HIS A 188 -10.41 -26.95 -2.21
N PRO A 189 -11.61 -26.35 -2.18
CA PRO A 189 -12.41 -26.23 -3.40
C PRO A 189 -11.71 -25.27 -4.38
N PRO A 190 -11.64 -25.64 -5.68
CA PRO A 190 -11.01 -24.78 -6.67
C PRO A 190 -11.78 -23.46 -6.79
N LEU A 191 -11.04 -22.36 -6.95
CA LEU A 191 -11.63 -21.10 -7.37
C LEU A 191 -12.13 -21.26 -8.80
N THR A 192 -13.34 -20.78 -9.06
CA THR A 192 -13.98 -20.84 -10.39
C THR A 192 -14.48 -19.47 -10.82
N GLY A 193 -14.75 -19.29 -12.11
CA GLY A 193 -15.34 -18.07 -12.64
C GLY A 193 -14.47 -16.83 -12.38
N HIS A 194 -15.08 -15.75 -11.90
CA HIS A 194 -14.39 -14.48 -11.68
C HIS A 194 -13.38 -14.54 -10.52
N LEU A 195 -13.57 -15.38 -9.49
CA LEU A 195 -12.57 -15.57 -8.43
C LEU A 195 -11.24 -16.09 -8.99
N ALA A 196 -11.29 -17.09 -9.88
CA ALA A 196 -10.10 -17.62 -10.55
C ALA A 196 -9.43 -16.54 -11.41
N ARG A 197 -10.22 -15.74 -12.15
CA ARG A 197 -9.71 -14.62 -12.95
C ARG A 197 -9.05 -13.54 -12.09
N MET A 198 -9.64 -13.22 -10.93
CA MET A 198 -9.07 -12.23 -10.00
C MET A 198 -7.76 -12.73 -9.37
N ALA A 199 -7.67 -14.00 -8.99
CA ALA A 199 -6.41 -14.61 -8.52
C ALA A 199 -5.32 -14.57 -9.61
N ALA A 200 -5.68 -14.89 -10.85
CA ALA A 200 -4.77 -14.80 -11.99
C ALA A 200 -4.32 -13.35 -12.26
N ALA A 201 -5.24 -12.38 -12.19
CA ALA A 201 -4.92 -10.97 -12.36
C ALA A 201 -3.96 -10.46 -11.26
N ARG A 202 -4.16 -10.86 -10.01
CA ARG A 202 -3.20 -10.57 -8.91
C ARG A 202 -1.82 -11.12 -9.24
N ARG A 203 -1.74 -12.41 -9.60
CA ARG A 203 -0.46 -13.06 -9.95
C ARG A 203 0.26 -12.38 -11.12
N ALA A 204 -0.49 -11.91 -12.11
CA ALA A 204 0.08 -11.19 -13.26
C ALA A 204 0.83 -9.90 -12.86
N THR A 205 0.53 -9.32 -11.69
CA THR A 205 1.23 -8.12 -11.19
C THR A 205 2.50 -8.42 -10.39
N GLU A 206 2.71 -9.67 -9.96
CA GLU A 206 3.89 -10.07 -9.17
C GLU A 206 5.19 -10.02 -9.99
N GLY A 207 5.09 -10.14 -11.32
CA GLY A 207 6.24 -10.04 -12.23
C GLY A 207 6.59 -8.62 -12.67
N LEU A 208 5.87 -7.59 -12.20
CA LEU A 208 6.14 -6.20 -12.56
C LEU A 208 7.27 -5.62 -11.71
N ASP A 209 8.16 -4.82 -12.31
CA ASP A 209 9.22 -4.09 -11.58
C ASP A 209 8.64 -2.85 -10.87
N HIS A 210 7.71 -3.10 -9.96
CA HIS A 210 7.16 -2.11 -9.05
C HIS A 210 7.83 -2.26 -7.68
N ARG A 211 8.03 -1.14 -6.99
CA ARG A 211 8.62 -1.15 -5.64
C ARG A 211 7.74 -0.40 -4.67
N ALA A 212 7.35 -1.07 -3.60
CA ALA A 212 6.65 -0.44 -2.50
C ALA A 212 7.60 0.49 -1.75
N CYS A 213 7.04 1.49 -1.10
CA CYS A 213 7.80 2.27 -0.14
C CYS A 213 8.14 1.44 1.09
N GLY A 214 9.34 1.64 1.64
CA GLY A 214 9.85 0.87 2.78
C GLY A 214 10.40 -0.53 2.43
N GLY A 215 10.40 -0.94 1.16
CA GLY A 215 11.00 -2.20 0.70
C GLY A 215 10.28 -3.47 1.17
N GLN A 216 9.07 -3.34 1.72
CA GLN A 216 8.18 -4.45 2.04
C GLN A 216 7.33 -4.84 0.81
N ASP A 217 6.64 -5.96 0.89
CA ASP A 217 5.71 -6.36 -0.18
C ASP A 217 4.43 -5.53 -0.17
N PHE A 218 3.79 -5.44 -1.33
CA PHE A 218 2.56 -4.68 -1.50
C PHE A 218 1.36 -5.31 -0.77
N ASN A 219 0.50 -4.44 -0.23
CA ASN A 219 -0.90 -4.78 -0.02
C ASN A 219 -1.60 -4.77 -1.38
N VAL A 220 -2.08 -5.91 -1.85
CA VAL A 220 -2.66 -6.02 -3.19
C VAL A 220 -4.19 -6.05 -3.11
N LEU A 221 -4.84 -5.05 -3.73
CA LEU A 221 -6.29 -4.94 -3.81
C LEU A 221 -6.74 -5.26 -5.23
N VAL A 222 -7.55 -6.30 -5.40
CA VAL A 222 -8.12 -6.66 -6.71
C VAL A 222 -9.55 -6.13 -6.78
N VAL A 223 -9.85 -5.35 -7.81
CA VAL A 223 -11.20 -4.85 -8.05
C VAL A 223 -12.01 -5.92 -8.80
N PRO A 224 -13.18 -6.33 -8.28
CA PRO A 224 -14.06 -7.24 -9.00
C PRO A 224 -14.46 -6.69 -10.39
N PRO A 225 -14.42 -7.51 -11.45
CA PRO A 225 -14.78 -7.07 -12.79
C PRO A 225 -16.28 -6.72 -12.86
N SER A 226 -16.63 -5.68 -13.61
CA SER A 226 -18.04 -5.24 -13.77
C SER A 226 -18.88 -6.16 -14.65
N ALA A 227 -18.24 -7.03 -15.43
CA ALA A 227 -18.85 -8.04 -16.28
C ALA A 227 -17.89 -9.24 -16.45
N PRO A 228 -18.37 -10.42 -16.86
CA PRO A 228 -17.55 -11.64 -16.95
C PRO A 228 -16.25 -11.50 -17.74
N ASP A 229 -16.22 -10.68 -18.80
CA ASP A 229 -15.05 -10.46 -19.66
C ASP A 229 -14.44 -9.06 -19.52
N ALA A 230 -14.88 -8.28 -18.54
CA ALA A 230 -14.31 -6.96 -18.29
C ALA A 230 -12.85 -7.07 -17.80
N PRO A 231 -12.00 -6.09 -18.15
CA PRO A 231 -10.67 -5.98 -17.56
C PRO A 231 -10.74 -5.89 -16.02
N ILE A 232 -9.71 -6.41 -15.37
CA ILE A 232 -9.57 -6.39 -13.91
C ILE A 232 -8.50 -5.35 -13.55
N ASP A 233 -8.86 -4.39 -12.70
CA ASP A 233 -7.90 -3.46 -12.13
C ASP A 233 -7.31 -4.07 -10.85
N VAL A 234 -5.98 -4.11 -10.75
CA VAL A 234 -5.23 -4.55 -9.57
C VAL A 234 -4.42 -3.37 -9.05
N TYR A 235 -4.53 -3.13 -7.75
CA TYR A 235 -3.82 -2.05 -7.06
C TYR A 235 -2.76 -2.63 -6.13
N GLN A 236 -1.52 -2.27 -6.37
CA GLN A 236 -0.39 -2.58 -5.49
C GLN A 236 -0.15 -1.37 -4.58
N ILE A 237 -0.51 -1.50 -3.31
CA ILE A 237 -0.50 -0.43 -2.31
C ILE A 237 0.73 -0.60 -1.41
N SER A 238 1.62 0.40 -1.35
CA SER A 238 2.68 0.44 -0.36
C SER A 238 2.11 0.25 1.05
N PRO A 239 2.64 -0.67 1.87
CA PRO A 239 2.13 -0.90 3.21
C PRO A 239 2.55 0.23 4.17
N GLN A 240 1.75 0.43 5.22
CA GLN A 240 2.17 1.23 6.38
C GLN A 240 3.20 0.41 7.17
N THR A 241 4.45 0.89 7.23
CA THR A 241 5.53 0.21 7.95
C THR A 241 5.78 0.76 9.34
N SER A 242 5.14 1.89 9.70
CA SER A 242 5.28 2.54 10.99
C SER A 242 3.96 3.19 11.39
N ARG A 243 3.55 3.04 12.66
CA ARG A 243 2.29 3.60 13.16
C ARG A 243 2.28 5.12 12.98
N GLY A 244 1.19 5.64 12.44
CA GLY A 244 1.02 7.08 12.20
C GLY A 244 1.82 7.63 11.02
N HIS A 245 2.54 6.77 10.29
CA HIS A 245 3.29 7.09 9.08
C HIS A 245 2.68 6.35 7.90
N PHE A 246 2.28 7.09 6.88
CA PHE A 246 1.53 6.54 5.76
C PHE A 246 2.25 6.86 4.45
N PRO A 247 2.56 5.85 3.62
CA PRO A 247 3.04 6.13 2.27
C PRO A 247 1.92 6.79 1.47
N ILE A 248 2.23 7.95 0.89
CA ILE A 248 1.42 8.61 -0.14
C ILE A 248 1.89 8.20 -1.54
N GLY A 249 3.11 7.64 -1.62
CA GLY A 249 3.73 7.20 -2.86
C GLY A 249 3.95 5.70 -2.98
N GLY A 250 4.51 5.29 -4.12
CA GLY A 250 4.81 3.89 -4.41
C GLY A 250 3.55 3.03 -4.58
N HIS A 251 2.41 3.64 -4.88
CA HIS A 251 1.19 2.90 -5.24
C HIS A 251 1.12 2.75 -6.75
N PHE A 252 0.63 1.59 -7.20
CA PHE A 252 0.49 1.27 -8.62
C PHE A 252 -0.90 0.75 -8.92
N LYS A 253 -1.36 1.01 -10.14
CA LYS A 253 -2.54 0.40 -10.75
C LYS A 253 -2.11 -0.33 -12.01
N SER A 254 -2.51 -1.59 -12.14
CA SER A 254 -2.38 -2.37 -13.36
C SER A 254 -3.75 -2.84 -13.83
N THR A 255 -3.97 -2.82 -15.14
CA THR A 255 -5.22 -3.31 -15.77
C THR A 255 -4.89 -4.58 -16.55
N ILE A 256 -5.60 -5.66 -16.21
CA ILE A 256 -5.41 -7.00 -16.74
C ILE A 256 -6.59 -7.30 -17.68
N ALA A 257 -6.30 -7.65 -18.94
CA ALA A 257 -7.33 -8.01 -19.91
C ALA A 257 -7.97 -9.37 -19.62
N ALA A 258 -9.02 -9.72 -20.36
CA ALA A 258 -9.74 -10.98 -20.20
C ALA A 258 -8.84 -12.21 -20.40
N ASP A 259 -7.82 -12.10 -21.26
CA ASP A 259 -6.83 -13.15 -21.55
C ASP A 259 -5.72 -13.27 -20.48
N GLY A 260 -5.74 -12.42 -19.45
CA GLY A 260 -4.74 -12.41 -18.38
C GLY A 260 -3.50 -11.54 -18.66
N SER A 261 -3.42 -10.89 -19.82
CA SER A 261 -2.30 -9.99 -20.13
C SER A 261 -2.42 -8.63 -19.40
N VAL A 262 -1.29 -8.07 -18.97
CA VAL A 262 -1.24 -6.71 -18.43
C VAL A 262 -1.27 -5.72 -19.60
N VAL A 263 -2.37 -4.99 -19.75
CA VAL A 263 -2.58 -4.05 -20.88
C VAL A 263 -2.29 -2.59 -20.51
N ALA A 264 -2.26 -2.27 -19.23
CA ALA A 264 -1.82 -0.97 -18.73
C ALA A 264 -1.22 -1.12 -17.34
N SER A 265 -0.23 -0.29 -17.02
CA SER A 265 0.31 -0.15 -15.67
C SER A 265 0.78 1.27 -15.44
N ARG A 266 0.51 1.84 -14.26
CA ARG A 266 0.98 3.18 -13.89
C ARG A 266 1.19 3.31 -12.39
N GLY A 267 2.13 4.17 -12.00
CA GLY A 267 2.23 4.69 -10.64
C GLY A 267 1.30 5.89 -10.41
N PHE A 268 1.05 6.20 -9.13
CA PHE A 268 0.32 7.41 -8.73
C PHE A 268 1.23 8.58 -8.32
N THR A 269 2.50 8.30 -8.04
CA THR A 269 3.53 9.29 -7.71
C THR A 269 4.85 8.93 -8.40
N ASN A 270 5.78 9.90 -8.48
CA ASN A 270 7.13 9.68 -9.01
C ASN A 270 8.16 9.24 -7.96
N ALA A 271 7.78 9.25 -6.68
CA ALA A 271 8.69 8.98 -5.58
C ALA A 271 7.96 8.34 -4.41
N CYS A 272 8.72 7.68 -3.55
CA CYS A 272 8.26 7.29 -2.23
C CYS A 272 8.22 8.50 -1.31
N LEU A 273 7.01 8.85 -0.89
CA LEU A 273 6.74 9.90 0.08
C LEU A 273 5.94 9.29 1.21
N ASP A 274 6.34 9.61 2.44
CA ASP A 274 5.66 9.22 3.66
C ASP A 274 5.14 10.48 4.36
N VAL A 275 3.96 10.41 4.97
CA VAL A 275 3.39 11.50 5.76
C VAL A 275 3.08 11.02 7.17
N ALA A 276 3.44 11.84 8.15
CA ALA A 276 2.98 11.66 9.51
C ALA A 276 1.55 12.18 9.64
N ALA A 277 0.65 11.35 10.14
CA ALA A 277 -0.72 11.71 10.47
C ALA A 277 -0.96 11.37 11.95
N ALA A 278 -1.13 12.40 12.77
CA ALA A 278 -1.42 12.25 14.18
C ALA A 278 -2.89 11.85 14.38
N GLU A 279 -3.17 10.98 15.35
CA GLU A 279 -4.55 10.72 15.74
C GLU A 279 -5.21 12.03 16.25
N PRO A 280 -6.36 12.44 15.70
CA PRO A 280 -7.04 13.63 16.18
C PRO A 280 -7.51 13.44 17.62
N ALA A 281 -7.36 14.47 18.46
CA ALA A 281 -7.90 14.43 19.81
C ALA A 281 -9.43 14.21 19.78
N ALA A 282 -9.97 13.55 20.80
CA ALA A 282 -11.39 13.22 20.86
C ALA A 282 -12.29 14.45 20.60
N GLY A 283 -13.18 14.34 19.62
CA GLY A 283 -14.08 15.42 19.21
C GLY A 283 -13.49 16.47 18.25
N GLN A 284 -12.21 16.38 17.91
CA GLN A 284 -11.59 17.24 16.90
C GLN A 284 -11.69 16.61 15.50
N GLN A 285 -11.83 17.45 14.49
CA GLN A 285 -11.74 17.03 13.10
C GLN A 285 -10.26 16.89 12.71
N PRO A 286 -9.88 15.81 12.01
CA PRO A 286 -8.53 15.64 11.49
C PRO A 286 -8.17 16.76 10.51
N ALA A 287 -6.97 17.34 10.68
CA ALA A 287 -6.48 18.39 9.79
C ALA A 287 -6.18 17.84 8.39
N PRO A 288 -6.42 18.61 7.30
CA PRO A 288 -6.12 18.13 5.97
C PRO A 288 -4.62 17.96 5.74
N ILE A 289 -4.22 16.90 5.04
CA ILE A 289 -2.84 16.66 4.62
C ILE A 289 -2.66 17.20 3.19
N ALA A 290 -1.69 18.09 3.00
CA ALA A 290 -1.42 18.68 1.69
C ALA A 290 -0.62 17.73 0.79
N VAL A 291 -1.09 17.53 -0.44
CA VAL A 291 -0.45 16.66 -1.44
C VAL A 291 -0.37 17.38 -2.78
N ASN A 292 0.80 17.37 -3.41
CA ASN A 292 0.95 17.85 -4.79
C ASN A 292 0.86 16.67 -5.75
N HIS A 293 -0.20 16.62 -6.55
CA HIS A 293 -0.38 15.60 -7.58
C HIS A 293 0.13 16.08 -8.93
N LEU A 294 1.08 15.35 -9.50
CA LEU A 294 1.78 15.74 -10.72
C LEU A 294 1.40 14.91 -11.94
N LEU A 295 0.81 13.73 -11.75
CA LEU A 295 0.65 12.75 -12.82
C LEU A 295 -0.69 12.81 -13.55
N ASP A 296 -1.68 13.53 -13.00
CA ASP A 296 -2.99 13.69 -13.60
C ASP A 296 -3.49 15.13 -13.40
N PRO A 297 -4.33 15.66 -14.29
CA PRO A 297 -4.87 17.02 -14.17
C PRO A 297 -5.86 17.20 -13.02
N LEU A 298 -6.34 16.10 -12.42
CA LEU A 298 -7.33 16.05 -11.35
C LEU A 298 -6.91 15.02 -10.29
N PRO A 299 -7.38 15.14 -9.03
CA PRO A 299 -7.24 14.07 -8.06
C PRO A 299 -7.88 12.77 -8.56
N THR A 300 -7.20 11.66 -8.31
CA THR A 300 -7.58 10.30 -8.73
C THR A 300 -8.11 9.46 -7.57
N GLU A 301 -8.53 8.23 -7.85
CA GLU A 301 -9.07 7.30 -6.87
C GLU A 301 -8.13 7.01 -5.69
N ILE A 302 -6.81 7.12 -5.90
CA ILE A 302 -5.83 6.87 -4.85
C ILE A 302 -5.96 7.89 -3.72
N HIS A 303 -6.28 9.15 -4.03
CA HIS A 303 -6.40 10.20 -3.02
C HIS A 303 -7.60 9.95 -2.10
N VAL A 304 -8.71 9.47 -2.68
CA VAL A 304 -9.90 9.09 -1.91
C VAL A 304 -9.61 7.86 -1.05
N PHE A 305 -8.91 6.86 -1.60
CA PHE A 305 -8.47 5.69 -0.83
C PHE A 305 -7.55 6.10 0.33
N LEU A 306 -6.54 6.94 0.08
CA LEU A 306 -5.62 7.43 1.10
C LEU A 306 -6.34 8.26 2.17
N ALA A 307 -7.32 9.08 1.81
CA ALA A 307 -8.14 9.81 2.79
C ALA A 307 -8.90 8.86 3.73
N ILE A 308 -9.41 7.74 3.19
CA ILE A 308 -10.07 6.69 3.98
C ILE A 308 -9.06 5.96 4.88
N TRP A 309 -7.92 5.55 4.32
CA TRP A 309 -6.93 4.74 5.03
C TRP A 309 -6.22 5.50 6.14
N ILE A 310 -5.87 6.77 5.89
CA ILE A 310 -5.20 7.66 6.85
C ILE A 310 -6.20 8.24 7.87
N GLY A 311 -7.49 8.25 7.53
CA GLY A 311 -8.53 8.88 8.35
C GLY A 311 -8.43 10.41 8.40
N HIS A 312 -7.79 11.03 7.39
CA HIS A 312 -7.62 12.47 7.28
C HIS A 312 -8.06 12.96 5.88
N PRO A 313 -8.72 14.12 5.75
CA PRO A 313 -8.92 14.76 4.46
C PRO A 313 -7.59 15.05 3.77
N LEU A 314 -7.58 15.07 2.44
CA LEU A 314 -6.42 15.54 1.68
C LEU A 314 -6.73 16.88 1.01
N ALA A 315 -5.75 17.78 1.04
CA ALA A 315 -5.73 19.01 0.27
C ALA A 315 -4.81 18.79 -0.95
N VAL A 316 -5.41 18.42 -2.09
CA VAL A 316 -4.68 18.00 -3.28
C VAL A 316 -4.54 19.17 -4.24
N VAL A 317 -3.31 19.53 -4.60
CA VAL A 317 -3.01 20.48 -5.68
C VAL A 317 -2.74 19.69 -6.97
N ALA A 318 -3.49 19.94 -8.03
CA ALA A 318 -3.36 19.24 -9.32
C ALA A 318 -3.63 20.15 -10.53
N GLY A 319 -3.15 19.74 -11.70
CA GLY A 319 -3.43 20.38 -12.99
C GLY A 319 -2.58 21.61 -13.33
N ASP A 320 -2.78 22.12 -14.55
CA ASP A 320 -2.21 23.36 -15.07
C ASP A 320 -3.32 24.18 -15.77
N PRO A 321 -3.76 25.33 -15.23
CA PRO A 321 -3.28 25.96 -13.99
C PRO A 321 -3.56 25.10 -12.75
N GLN A 322 -2.72 25.26 -11.72
CA GLN A 322 -2.86 24.52 -10.47
C GLN A 322 -4.16 24.87 -9.75
N ARG A 323 -4.95 23.84 -9.45
CA ARG A 323 -6.21 23.90 -8.71
C ARG A 323 -6.06 23.18 -7.37
N LEU A 324 -6.76 23.65 -6.34
CA LEU A 324 -6.78 23.03 -5.02
C LEU A 324 -8.09 22.26 -4.85
N PHE A 325 -8.00 21.02 -4.38
CA PHE A 325 -9.14 20.16 -4.13
C PHE A 325 -9.13 19.66 -2.68
N ALA A 326 -10.29 19.71 -2.03
CA ALA A 326 -10.55 18.97 -0.81
C ALA A 326 -11.02 17.56 -1.20
N VAL A 327 -10.33 16.55 -0.69
CA VAL A 327 -10.63 15.14 -0.90
C VAL A 327 -10.99 14.50 0.43
N THR A 328 -12.19 13.95 0.52
CA THR A 328 -12.69 13.21 1.69
C THR A 328 -13.18 11.83 1.25
N PRO A 329 -13.52 10.93 2.19
CA PRO A 329 -14.19 9.67 1.85
C PRO A 329 -15.50 9.86 1.07
N GLU A 330 -16.18 10.99 1.25
CA GLU A 330 -17.49 11.28 0.66
C GLU A 330 -17.38 11.87 -0.75
N GLY A 331 -16.32 12.63 -1.04
CA GLY A 331 -16.22 13.32 -2.33
C GLY A 331 -14.92 14.10 -2.57
N ILE A 332 -14.82 14.64 -3.78
CA ILE A 332 -13.77 15.58 -4.19
C ILE A 332 -14.45 16.90 -4.56
N GLY A 333 -14.05 17.98 -3.90
CA GLY A 333 -14.55 19.33 -4.17
C GLY A 333 -13.41 20.29 -4.43
N GLU A 334 -13.54 21.15 -5.45
CA GLU A 334 -12.60 22.25 -5.63
C GLU A 334 -12.75 23.28 -4.52
N VAL A 335 -11.61 23.73 -3.98
CA VAL A 335 -11.53 24.82 -3.01
C VAL A 335 -11.12 26.08 -3.77
N PRO A 336 -11.99 27.11 -3.84
CA PRO A 336 -11.63 28.40 -4.42
C PRO A 336 -10.42 29.00 -3.67
N ARG A 337 -9.45 29.52 -4.41
CA ARG A 337 -8.31 30.29 -3.87
C ARG A 337 -8.63 31.77 -3.81
#